data_AF-A5A688-F1
#
_entry.id   AF-A5A688-F1
#
_cell.length_a   1.000
_cell.length_b   1.000
_cell.length_c   1.000
_cell.angle_alpha   90.00
_cell.angle_beta   90.00
_cell.angle_gamma   90.00
#
_symmetry.space_group_name_H-M   'P 1'
#
loop_
_entity.id
_entity.type
_entity.pdbx_description
1 polymer ?
#
loop_
_entity_poly.entity_id
_entity_poly.type
_entity_poly.pdbx_seq_one_letter_code
_entity_poly.pdbx_strand_id
1 'polypeptide(L)'
;MPASLQEYMETHQEPTTLEDSKAFIQFASQTPEFQTYNQLNQDGQVHTAGLIGGSLKAIKAFGWVCRVGGKTLKWAIRPLSPSKARLVDKYARKIAYATERLNSASKGALVKALVKAGVPKKTADSLAEIILWLV
;
A
#
# COMPACT_ATOMS: atom_id res chain seq x y z
N MET A 1 -11.89 -9.62 -16.73
CA MET A 1 -11.25 -8.74 -15.72
C MET A 1 -9.99 -9.46 -15.26
N PRO A 2 -8.86 -8.77 -15.08
CA PRO A 2 -7.60 -9.41 -14.69
C PRO A 2 -7.77 -10.16 -13.35
N ALA A 3 -7.14 -11.32 -13.23
CA ALA A 3 -7.20 -12.17 -12.05
C ALA A 3 -6.03 -11.95 -11.08
N SER A 4 -4.94 -11.31 -11.53
CA SER A 4 -3.72 -11.06 -10.76
C SER A 4 -3.13 -9.66 -11.02
N LEU A 5 -2.20 -9.22 -10.15
CA LEU A 5 -1.44 -7.97 -10.39
C LEU A 5 -0.61 -8.03 -11.66
N GLN A 6 -0.05 -9.20 -11.98
CA GLN A 6 0.75 -9.38 -13.19
C GLN A 6 -0.12 -9.20 -14.43
N GLU A 7 -1.26 -9.90 -14.49
CA GLU A 7 -2.19 -9.81 -15.60
C GLU A 7 -2.78 -8.39 -15.74
N TYR A 8 -3.03 -7.70 -14.62
CA TYR A 8 -3.43 -6.29 -14.65
C TYR A 8 -2.38 -5.44 -15.37
N MET A 9 -1.10 -5.56 -15.00
CA MET A 9 0.00 -4.80 -15.61
C MET A 9 0.27 -5.18 -17.08
N GLU A 10 -0.08 -6.39 -17.50
CA GLU A 10 0.08 -6.86 -18.89
C GLU A 10 -1.08 -6.39 -19.80
N THR A 11 -2.27 -6.22 -19.24
CA THR A 11 -3.49 -5.86 -19.98
C THR A 11 -3.82 -4.37 -19.95
N HIS A 12 -3.21 -3.61 -19.04
CA HIS A 12 -3.42 -2.17 -18.89
C HIS A 12 -2.20 -1.38 -19.36
N GLN A 13 -2.45 -0.17 -19.89
CA GLN A 13 -1.38 0.78 -20.16
C GLN A 13 -0.70 1.21 -18.87
N GLU A 14 0.58 1.56 -18.94
CA GLU A 14 1.31 2.05 -17.78
C GLU A 14 0.63 3.31 -17.19
N PRO A 15 0.55 3.43 -15.86
CA PRO A 15 -0.22 4.47 -15.20
C PRO A 15 0.42 5.84 -15.43
N THR A 16 -0.39 6.80 -15.82
CA THR A 16 0.04 8.18 -16.11
C THR A 16 -0.58 9.20 -15.15
N THR A 17 -1.69 8.84 -14.53
CA THR A 17 -2.46 9.70 -13.63
C THR A 17 -2.58 9.11 -12.23
N LEU A 18 -2.85 9.96 -11.25
CA LEU A 18 -3.11 9.50 -9.88
C LEU A 18 -4.29 8.51 -9.81
N GLU A 19 -5.31 8.69 -10.66
CA GLU A 19 -6.48 7.81 -10.69
C GLU A 19 -6.11 6.41 -11.20
N ASP A 20 -5.14 6.29 -12.11
CA ASP A 20 -4.63 4.98 -12.54
C ASP A 20 -3.97 4.24 -11.38
N SER A 21 -3.17 4.93 -10.56
CA SER A 21 -2.56 4.36 -9.36
C SER A 21 -3.61 3.94 -8.33
N LYS A 22 -4.62 4.77 -8.09
CA LYS A 22 -5.72 4.43 -7.18
C LYS A 22 -6.50 3.21 -7.67
N ALA A 23 -6.82 3.16 -8.96
CA ALA A 23 -7.49 2.02 -9.57
C ALA A 23 -6.66 0.73 -9.43
N PHE A 24 -5.35 0.81 -9.65
CA PHE A 24 -4.43 -0.29 -9.44
C PHE A 24 -4.42 -0.79 -7.99
N ILE A 25 -4.33 0.13 -7.02
CA ILE A 25 -4.31 -0.23 -5.59
C ILE A 25 -5.66 -0.78 -5.15
N GLN A 26 -6.76 -0.22 -5.65
CA GLN A 26 -8.10 -0.70 -5.39
C GLN A 26 -8.29 -2.12 -5.94
N PHE A 27 -7.82 -2.39 -7.16
CA PHE A 27 -7.77 -3.72 -7.74
C PHE A 27 -6.90 -4.66 -6.88
N ALA A 28 -5.67 -4.25 -6.53
CA ALA A 28 -4.77 -5.01 -5.67
C ALA A 28 -5.44 -5.45 -4.37
N SER A 29 -6.23 -4.56 -3.74
CA SER A 29 -6.96 -4.84 -2.50
C SER A 29 -8.04 -5.91 -2.63
N GLN A 30 -8.45 -6.27 -3.85
CA GLN A 30 -9.49 -7.25 -4.14
C GLN A 30 -8.93 -8.60 -4.61
N THR A 31 -7.68 -8.64 -5.05
CA THR A 31 -7.01 -9.85 -5.55
C THR A 31 -6.98 -10.99 -4.52
N PRO A 32 -7.15 -12.26 -4.93
CA PRO A 32 -6.95 -13.41 -4.06
C PRO A 32 -5.57 -13.43 -3.37
N GLU A 33 -4.51 -13.03 -4.08
CA GLU A 33 -3.15 -12.99 -3.57
C GLU A 33 -3.01 -12.03 -2.38
N PHE A 34 -3.63 -10.86 -2.47
CA PHE A 34 -3.69 -9.93 -1.35
C PHE A 34 -4.51 -10.49 -0.18
N GLN A 35 -5.63 -11.16 -0.46
CA GLN A 35 -6.47 -11.74 0.59
C GLN A 35 -5.69 -12.80 1.38
N THR A 36 -4.99 -13.71 0.70
CA THR A 36 -4.10 -14.69 1.32
C THR A 36 -2.99 -14.01 2.12
N TYR A 37 -2.30 -13.02 1.52
CA TYR A 37 -1.28 -12.25 2.23
C TYR A 37 -1.82 -11.59 3.51
N ASN A 38 -2.98 -10.95 3.43
CA ASN A 38 -3.56 -10.25 4.55
C ASN A 38 -4.05 -11.21 5.65
N GLN A 39 -4.57 -12.39 5.29
CA GLN A 39 -4.93 -13.45 6.24
C GLN A 39 -3.70 -14.00 6.97
N LEU A 40 -2.62 -14.31 6.26
CA LEU A 40 -1.37 -14.81 6.87
C LEU A 40 -0.75 -13.79 7.84
N ASN A 41 -0.93 -12.50 7.59
CA ASN A 41 -0.46 -11.43 8.49
C ASN A 41 -1.45 -11.10 9.63
N GLN A 42 -2.62 -11.73 9.66
CA GLN A 42 -3.60 -11.63 10.74
C GLN A 42 -3.43 -12.71 11.82
N ASP A 43 -2.73 -13.81 11.53
CA ASP A 43 -2.62 -15.02 12.39
C ASP A 43 -1.82 -14.86 13.70
N GLY A 44 -1.66 -13.62 14.18
CA GLY A 44 -1.07 -13.27 15.48
C GLY A 44 -1.64 -11.99 16.09
N GLN A 45 -2.74 -11.45 15.55
CA GLN A 45 -3.46 -10.31 16.12
C GLN A 45 -4.92 -10.66 16.33
N VAL A 46 -5.47 -10.23 17.47
CA VAL A 46 -6.86 -10.46 17.88
C VAL A 46 -7.81 -10.25 16.71
N HIS A 47 -8.61 -11.27 16.43
CA HIS A 47 -9.61 -11.32 15.38
C HIS A 47 -10.63 -10.20 15.58
N THR A 48 -10.38 -9.02 15.03
CA THR A 48 -11.49 -8.16 14.62
C THR A 48 -11.95 -8.69 13.28
N ALA A 49 -12.86 -9.67 13.33
CA ALA A 49 -13.78 -10.01 12.24
C ALA A 49 -14.77 -8.86 11.96
N GLY A 50 -14.28 -7.62 12.08
CA GLY A 50 -15.00 -6.42 11.70
C GLY A 50 -14.62 -6.10 10.26
N LEU A 51 -15.57 -5.57 9.51
CA LEU A 51 -15.33 -4.96 8.21
C LEU A 51 -14.04 -4.10 8.30
N ILE A 52 -12.96 -4.58 7.71
CA ILE A 52 -11.82 -3.71 7.40
C ILE A 52 -12.41 -2.66 6.47
N GLY A 53 -12.57 -1.43 6.96
CA GLY A 53 -13.08 -0.33 6.16
C GLY A 53 -12.27 -0.21 4.87
N GLY A 54 -12.92 0.16 3.77
CA GLY A 54 -12.30 0.17 2.43
C GLY A 54 -10.93 0.83 2.39
N SER A 55 -10.78 1.97 3.07
CA SER A 55 -9.52 2.72 3.18
C SER A 55 -8.40 1.94 3.90
N LEU A 56 -8.72 1.22 4.99
CA LEU A 56 -7.70 0.41 5.69
C LEU A 56 -7.23 -0.75 4.81
N LYS A 57 -8.16 -1.36 4.05
CA LYS A 57 -7.85 -2.42 3.10
C LYS A 57 -6.92 -1.92 2.00
N ALA A 58 -7.21 -0.74 1.43
CA ALA A 58 -6.40 -0.11 0.40
C ALA A 58 -5.00 0.27 0.91
N ILE A 59 -4.88 0.82 2.12
CA ILE A 59 -3.57 1.08 2.76
C ILE A 59 -2.75 -0.21 2.91
N LYS A 60 -3.38 -1.31 3.36
CA LYS A 60 -2.72 -2.61 3.48
C LYS A 60 -2.32 -3.18 2.12
N ALA A 61 -3.14 -3.01 1.09
CA ALA A 61 -2.83 -3.42 -0.27
C ALA A 61 -1.64 -2.63 -0.83
N PHE A 62 -1.57 -1.32 -0.59
CA PHE A 62 -0.40 -0.52 -0.93
C PHE A 62 0.87 -1.01 -0.21
N GLY A 63 0.74 -1.36 1.07
CA GLY A 63 1.78 -2.03 1.85
C GLY A 63 2.28 -3.33 1.23
N TRP A 64 1.35 -4.18 0.79
CA TRP A 64 1.66 -5.42 0.08
C TRP A 64 2.37 -5.15 -1.25
N VAL A 65 1.92 -4.17 -2.03
CA VAL A 65 2.59 -3.72 -3.26
C VAL A 65 4.04 -3.28 -2.97
N CYS A 66 4.25 -2.55 -1.87
CA CYS A 66 5.60 -2.19 -1.41
C CYS A 66 6.45 -3.42 -1.02
N ARG A 67 5.82 -4.49 -0.53
CA ARG A 67 6.49 -5.75 -0.19
C ARG A 67 6.88 -6.55 -1.42
N VAL A 68 6.00 -6.63 -2.42
CA VAL A 68 6.26 -7.26 -3.72
C VAL A 68 7.38 -6.50 -4.44
N GLY A 69 7.35 -5.17 -4.40
CA GLY A 69 8.39 -4.33 -5.00
C GLY A 69 8.39 -4.39 -6.53
N GLY A 70 9.57 -4.21 -7.13
CA GLY A 70 9.79 -4.42 -8.56
C GLY A 70 8.87 -3.60 -9.47
N LYS A 71 8.33 -4.23 -10.52
CA LYS A 71 7.41 -3.58 -11.47
C LYS A 71 6.12 -3.14 -10.78
N THR A 72 5.60 -3.92 -9.84
CA THR A 72 4.36 -3.65 -9.12
C THR A 72 4.43 -2.34 -8.33
N LEU A 73 5.51 -2.14 -7.57
CA LEU A 73 5.72 -0.89 -6.84
C LEU A 73 5.92 0.28 -7.81
N LYS A 74 6.72 0.09 -8.87
CA LYS A 74 6.92 1.11 -9.90
C LYS A 74 5.60 1.54 -10.52
N TRP A 75 4.70 0.60 -10.80
CA TRP A 75 3.36 0.86 -11.30
C TRP A 75 2.57 1.76 -10.34
N ALA A 76 2.48 1.38 -9.07
CA ALA A 76 1.71 2.14 -8.09
C ALA A 76 2.20 3.59 -7.86
N ILE A 77 3.50 3.85 -8.00
CA ILE A 77 4.08 5.17 -7.70
C ILE A 77 4.42 6.00 -8.95
N ARG A 78 4.25 5.44 -10.15
CA ARG A 78 4.67 6.08 -11.41
C ARG A 78 4.10 7.49 -11.61
N PRO A 79 2.81 7.76 -11.34
CA PRO A 79 2.21 9.07 -11.54
C PRO A 79 2.64 10.12 -10.51
N LEU A 80 3.36 9.71 -9.46
CA LEU A 80 3.91 10.64 -8.49
C LEU A 80 5.07 11.44 -9.08
N SER A 81 5.36 12.61 -8.50
CA SER A 81 6.59 13.32 -8.82
C SER A 81 7.83 12.45 -8.50
N PRO A 82 8.94 12.60 -9.24
CA PRO A 82 10.15 11.80 -9.03
C PRO A 82 10.70 11.84 -7.61
N SER A 83 10.47 12.92 -6.86
CA SER A 83 10.85 13.04 -5.45
C SER A 83 9.97 12.17 -4.54
N LYS A 84 8.64 12.18 -4.75
CA LYS A 84 7.68 11.37 -3.99
C LYS A 84 7.85 9.88 -4.29
N ALA A 85 7.98 9.50 -5.56
CA ALA A 85 8.23 8.11 -5.96
C ALA A 85 9.53 7.56 -5.34
N ARG A 86 10.64 8.30 -5.44
CA ARG A 86 11.91 7.90 -4.80
C ARG A 86 11.79 7.76 -3.29
N LEU A 87 10.99 8.62 -2.64
CA LEU A 87 10.78 8.53 -1.20
C LEU A 87 10.04 7.24 -0.83
N VAL A 88 8.96 6.91 -1.54
CA VAL A 88 8.23 5.65 -1.32
C VAL A 88 9.14 4.45 -1.57
N ASP A 89 9.83 4.41 -2.70
CA ASP A 89 10.71 3.31 -3.08
C ASP A 89 11.82 3.06 -2.02
N LYS A 90 12.47 4.14 -1.57
CA LYS A 90 13.48 4.09 -0.50
C LYS A 90 12.96 3.47 0.80
N TYR A 91 11.68 3.69 1.12
CA TYR A 91 11.07 3.24 2.37
C TYR A 91 10.10 2.06 2.20
N ALA A 92 10.03 1.44 1.01
CA ALA A 92 9.03 0.44 0.66
C ALA A 92 8.92 -0.70 1.69
N ARG A 93 10.05 -1.29 2.12
CA ARG A 93 10.04 -2.35 3.15
C ARG A 93 9.49 -1.89 4.50
N LYS A 94 9.79 -0.65 4.91
CA LYS A 94 9.29 -0.07 6.16
C LYS A 94 7.80 0.27 6.07
N ILE A 95 7.35 0.70 4.90
CA ILE A 95 5.92 0.91 4.60
C ILE A 95 5.18 -0.43 4.71
N ALA A 96 5.66 -1.48 4.05
CA ALA A 96 5.07 -2.82 4.15
C ALA A 96 4.90 -3.26 5.60
N TYR A 97 5.99 -3.23 6.38
CA TYR A 97 5.98 -3.60 7.79
C TYR A 97 5.02 -2.75 8.65
N ALA A 98 4.94 -1.44 8.39
CA ALA A 98 4.06 -0.52 9.11
C ALA A 98 2.58 -0.83 8.83
N THR A 99 2.24 -1.08 7.57
CA THR A 99 0.85 -1.31 7.12
C THR A 99 0.30 -2.69 7.52
N GLU A 100 1.14 -3.73 7.60
CA GLU A 100 0.74 -5.08 8.07
C GLU A 100 0.06 -5.03 9.44
N ARG A 101 0.62 -4.24 10.36
CA ARG A 101 0.15 -4.10 11.75
C ARG A 101 -0.83 -2.93 11.97
N LEU A 102 -1.31 -2.31 10.89
CA LEU A 102 -2.17 -1.15 10.99
C LEU A 102 -3.62 -1.58 11.23
N ASN A 103 -4.25 -1.01 12.27
CA ASN A 103 -5.64 -1.31 12.66
C ASN A 103 -6.58 -0.11 12.45
N SER A 104 -6.07 1.00 11.91
CA SER A 104 -6.83 2.23 11.65
C SER A 104 -6.29 2.93 10.42
N ALA A 105 -7.18 3.41 9.55
CA ALA A 105 -6.83 4.16 8.33
C ALA A 105 -6.46 5.64 8.58
N SER A 106 -6.34 6.07 9.85
CA SER A 106 -6.02 7.47 10.15
C SER A 106 -4.56 7.83 9.85
N LYS A 107 -4.31 9.07 9.39
CA LYS A 107 -2.95 9.62 9.18
C LYS A 107 -2.09 9.42 10.43
N GLY A 108 -2.63 9.74 11.61
CA GLY A 108 -1.91 9.61 12.88
C GLY A 108 -1.49 8.17 13.20
N ALA A 109 -2.35 7.18 12.92
CA ALA A 109 -2.00 5.77 13.11
C ALA A 109 -0.90 5.33 12.14
N LEU A 110 -1.00 5.73 10.86
CA LEU A 110 -0.02 5.41 9.84
C LEU A 110 1.35 6.03 10.14
N VAL A 111 1.39 7.31 10.56
CA VAL A 111 2.63 7.97 10.99
C VAL A 111 3.28 7.24 12.16
N LYS A 112 2.50 6.89 13.19
CA LYS A 112 3.01 6.12 14.34
C LYS A 112 3.58 4.76 13.91
N ALA A 113 2.90 4.06 13.01
CA ALA A 113 3.34 2.78 12.49
C ALA A 113 4.65 2.91 11.68
N LEU A 114 4.76 3.92 10.81
CA LEU A 114 5.96 4.21 10.04
C LEU A 114 7.15 4.57 10.92
N VAL A 115 6.94 5.39 11.97
CA VAL A 115 7.98 5.72 12.95
C VAL A 115 8.43 4.46 13.69
N LYS A 116 7.49 3.60 14.11
CA LYS A 116 7.80 2.31 14.74
C LYS A 116 8.58 1.37 13.80
N ALA A 117 8.38 1.49 12.49
CA ALA A 117 9.17 0.80 11.46
C ALA A 117 10.54 1.45 11.19
N GLY A 118 10.92 2.49 11.94
CA GLY A 118 12.22 3.17 11.84
C GLY A 118 12.28 4.25 10.76
N VAL A 119 11.15 4.83 10.35
CA VAL A 119 11.12 6.01 9.48
C VAL A 119 11.24 7.28 10.33
N PRO A 120 12.11 8.25 9.97
CA PRO A 120 12.19 9.53 10.67
C PRO A 120 10.83 10.25 10.69
N LYS A 121 10.43 10.85 11.81
CA LYS A 121 9.08 11.44 12.02
C LYS A 121 8.62 12.36 10.88
N LYS A 122 9.47 13.28 10.44
CA LYS A 122 9.14 14.20 9.33
C LYS A 122 8.88 13.44 8.02
N THR A 123 9.70 12.43 7.73
CA THR A 123 9.54 11.57 6.56
C THR A 123 8.30 10.67 6.69
N ALA A 124 8.00 10.18 7.89
CA ALA A 124 6.80 9.38 8.16
C ALA A 124 5.52 10.17 7.89
N ASP A 125 5.50 11.46 8.24
CA ASP A 125 4.36 12.34 7.93
C ASP A 125 4.15 12.49 6.41
N SER A 126 5.21 12.81 5.66
CA SER A 126 5.14 12.90 4.20
C SER A 126 4.77 11.59 3.53
N LEU A 127 5.28 10.45 4.01
CA LEU A 127 4.91 9.14 3.49
C LEU A 127 3.44 8.82 3.78
N ALA A 128 2.94 9.14 4.98
CA ALA A 128 1.54 8.93 5.31
C ALA A 128 0.61 9.75 4.40
N GLU A 129 0.97 11.00 4.07
CA GLU A 129 0.22 11.81 3.11
C GLU A 129 0.25 11.21 1.71
N ILE A 130 1.40 10.76 1.22
CA ILE A 130 1.52 10.12 -0.09
C ILE A 130 0.66 8.86 -0.15
N ILE A 131 0.71 8.01 0.87
CA ILE A 131 -0.07 6.78 0.94
C ILE A 131 -1.56 7.10 0.95
N LEU A 132 -2.01 8.01 1.82
CA LEU A 132 -3.42 8.40 1.89
C LEU A 132 -3.93 9.09 0.62
N TRP A 133 -3.03 9.68 -0.18
CA TRP A 133 -3.40 10.27 -1.46
C TRP A 133 -3.56 9.23 -2.57
N LEU A 134 -2.91 8.07 -2.43
CA LEU A 134 -2.95 6.95 -3.37
C LEU A 134 -4.07 5.94 -3.10
N VAL A 135 -4.78 6.05 -1.97
CA VAL A 135 -5.74 5.05 -1.48
C VAL A 135 -7.10 5.63 -1.12
#